data_AF-M1F7I1-F1
#
_entry.id   AF-M1F7I1-F1
#
_cell.length_a   1.000
_cell.length_b   1.000
_cell.length_c   1.000
_cell.angle_alpha   90.00
_cell.angle_beta   90.00
_cell.angle_gamma   90.00
#
_symmetry.space_group_name_H-M   'P 1'
#
loop_
_entity.id
_entity.type
_entity.pdbx_description
1 polymer ?
#
loop_
_entity_poly.entity_id
_entity_poly.type
_entity_poly.pdbx_seq_one_letter_code
_entity_poly.pdbx_strand_id
1 'polypeptide(L)'
;MTVRIWQANIGKTIIARVPMSGGEVQETGDFELDGVAFPAAEVPLEFMYPADGGEGAIFPTGNLVDELDIPEFGPIRATLINAGIPTIFVNAEDIGYTGTELQDTINNDPRALAMFESIRSHGAVRMGLVESVADAENRQHTPKIAYVAKPSDYMAASGKQVCANNVDILVRGLSMGKLHHAMPGTFAVAPLGPPLSRER
;
A
#
# COMPACT_ATOMS: atom_id res chain seq x y z
N MET A 1 6.89 25.46 -8.45
CA MET A 1 7.50 25.77 -7.14
C MET A 1 7.83 24.48 -6.42
N THR A 2 8.93 24.45 -5.66
CA THR A 2 9.29 23.28 -4.84
C THR A 2 8.97 23.57 -3.38
N VAL A 3 8.07 22.77 -2.80
CA VAL A 3 7.69 22.86 -1.38
C VAL A 3 8.35 21.71 -0.62
N ARG A 4 9.03 22.03 0.48
CA ARG A 4 9.66 21.05 1.37
C ARG A 4 8.79 20.86 2.61
N ILE A 5 8.16 19.71 2.73
CA ILE A 5 7.21 19.39 3.79
C ILE A 5 7.91 18.50 4.82
N TRP A 6 7.85 18.89 6.09
CA TRP A 6 8.23 18.04 7.21
C TRP A 6 7.01 17.29 7.73
N GLN A 7 6.94 15.98 7.52
CA GLN A 7 5.87 15.14 8.03
C GLN A 7 6.17 14.81 9.49
N ALA A 8 5.48 15.48 10.42
CA ALA A 8 5.78 15.43 11.84
C ALA A 8 5.44 14.10 12.54
N ASN A 9 4.51 13.30 12.01
CA ASN A 9 4.15 11.99 12.57
C ASN A 9 5.23 10.93 12.33
N ILE A 10 5.92 10.98 11.19
CA ILE A 10 6.94 9.99 10.79
C ILE A 10 8.37 10.58 10.75
N GLY A 11 8.51 11.90 10.95
CA GLY A 11 9.82 12.57 10.94
C GLY A 11 10.51 12.52 9.58
N LYS A 12 9.76 12.63 8.47
CA LYS A 12 10.28 12.50 7.10
C LYS A 12 10.05 13.74 6.26
N THR A 13 10.93 13.94 5.29
CA THR A 13 10.80 15.01 4.30
C THR A 13 10.03 14.50 3.08
N ILE A 14 9.01 15.25 2.68
CA ILE A 14 8.29 15.08 1.42
C ILE A 14 8.55 16.32 0.57
N ILE A 15 8.91 16.13 -0.69
CA ILE A 15 9.07 17.23 -1.66
C ILE A 15 7.84 17.24 -2.56
N ALA A 16 7.15 18.38 -2.62
CA ALA A 16 6.04 18.59 -3.55
C ALA A 16 6.43 19.57 -4.66
N ARG A 17 6.24 19.17 -5.92
CA ARG A 17 6.45 20.02 -7.10
C ARG A 17 5.12 20.64 -7.51
N VAL A 18 4.81 21.79 -6.93
CA VAL A 18 3.52 22.48 -7.12
C VAL A 18 3.59 23.35 -8.39
N PRO A 19 2.74 23.14 -9.39
CA PRO A 19 2.67 24.01 -10.56
C PRO A 19 2.13 25.39 -10.17
N MET A 20 2.72 26.45 -10.72
CA MET A 20 2.35 27.84 -10.42
C MET A 20 2.04 28.58 -11.71
N SER A 21 0.99 29.40 -11.70
CA SER A 21 0.58 30.25 -12.82
C SER A 21 0.14 31.62 -12.29
N GLY A 22 0.68 32.70 -12.85
CA GLY A 22 0.33 34.06 -12.39
C GLY A 22 0.71 34.37 -10.94
N GLY A 23 1.63 33.62 -10.34
CA GLY A 23 1.99 33.75 -8.92
C GLY A 23 1.12 32.94 -7.95
N GLU A 24 0.05 32.32 -8.45
CA GLU A 24 -0.86 31.46 -7.69
C GLU A 24 -0.62 29.98 -8.03
N VAL A 25 -1.17 29.08 -7.21
CA VAL A 25 -1.17 27.64 -7.49
C VAL A 25 -2.03 27.36 -8.72
N GLN A 26 -1.50 26.60 -9.67
CA GLN A 26 -2.28 26.09 -10.79
C GLN A 26 -3.06 24.86 -10.31
N GLU A 27 -4.36 25.00 -10.09
CA GLU A 27 -5.21 23.90 -9.60
C GLU A 27 -5.83 23.07 -10.75
N THR A 28 -6.18 23.73 -11.86
CA THR A 28 -6.81 23.08 -13.01
C THR A 28 -5.78 22.50 -13.99
N GLY A 29 -6.13 21.39 -14.65
CA GLY A 29 -5.27 20.69 -15.60
C GLY A 29 -6.01 19.49 -16.22
N ASP A 30 -5.29 18.69 -16.99
CA ASP A 30 -5.78 17.51 -17.71
C ASP A 30 -5.27 16.18 -17.11
N PHE A 31 -4.56 16.23 -15.97
CA PHE A 31 -4.09 15.03 -15.30
C PHE A 31 -5.25 14.33 -14.57
N GLU A 32 -5.45 13.06 -14.90
CA GLU A 32 -6.42 12.19 -14.26
C GLU A 32 -5.75 11.35 -13.17
N LEU A 33 -6.39 11.27 -12.00
CA LEU A 33 -6.00 10.37 -10.92
C LEU A 33 -7.17 9.43 -10.61
N ASP A 34 -6.92 8.13 -10.63
CA ASP A 34 -7.93 7.13 -10.32
C ASP A 34 -8.54 7.38 -8.93
N GLY A 35 -9.88 7.48 -8.87
CA GLY A 35 -10.63 7.81 -7.65
C GLY A 35 -10.96 9.29 -7.49
N VAL A 36 -10.46 10.18 -8.36
CA VAL A 36 -10.84 11.60 -8.42
C VAL A 36 -11.78 11.83 -9.59
N ALA A 37 -12.91 12.50 -9.35
CA ALA A 37 -14.00 12.63 -10.33
C ALA A 37 -13.66 13.51 -11.54
N PHE A 38 -12.77 14.49 -11.38
CA PHE A 38 -12.42 15.46 -12.41
C PHE A 38 -10.90 15.63 -12.50
N PRO A 39 -10.34 15.86 -13.70
CA PRO A 39 -8.91 16.10 -13.86
C PRO A 39 -8.49 17.42 -13.21
N ALA A 40 -7.22 17.48 -12.82
CA ALA A 40 -6.59 18.62 -12.17
C ALA A 40 -5.15 18.79 -12.65
N ALA A 41 -4.42 19.77 -12.11
CA ALA A 41 -2.99 19.88 -12.37
C ALA A 41 -2.21 18.76 -11.65
N GLU A 42 -1.23 18.16 -12.32
CA GLU A 42 -0.35 17.16 -11.69
C GLU A 42 0.54 17.81 -10.63
N VAL A 43 0.64 17.17 -9.45
CA VAL A 43 1.58 17.56 -8.39
C VAL A 43 2.47 16.36 -8.04
N PRO A 44 3.66 16.25 -8.67
CA PRO A 44 4.61 15.20 -8.33
C PRO A 44 5.08 15.31 -6.87
N LEU A 45 5.05 14.18 -6.16
CA LEU A 45 5.54 14.05 -4.79
C LEU A 45 6.76 13.12 -4.74
N GLU A 46 7.81 13.54 -4.04
CA GLU A 46 8.99 12.71 -3.76
C GLU A 46 9.07 12.44 -2.25
N PHE A 47 9.03 11.16 -1.87
CA PHE A 47 9.19 10.71 -0.49
C PHE A 47 10.68 10.43 -0.23
N MET A 48 11.34 11.34 0.49
CA MET A 48 12.78 11.24 0.72
C MET A 48 13.08 10.24 1.85
N TYR A 49 13.88 9.21 1.56
CA TYR A 49 14.27 8.16 2.52
C TYR A 49 13.06 7.54 3.25
N PRO A 50 12.16 6.84 2.52
CA PRO A 50 10.93 6.32 3.08
C PRO A 50 11.14 5.14 4.04
N ALA A 51 12.31 4.52 4.00
CA ALA A 51 12.78 3.63 5.05
C ALA A 51 13.11 4.45 6.30
N ASP A 52 12.78 3.93 7.48
CA ASP A 52 13.25 4.53 8.72
C ASP A 52 14.78 4.57 8.74
N GLY A 53 15.37 5.75 8.55
CA GLY A 53 16.81 6.00 8.78
C GLY A 53 17.22 5.89 10.25
N GLY A 54 16.35 5.37 11.12
CA GLY A 54 16.63 5.02 12.52
C GLY A 54 16.14 3.61 12.82
N GLU A 55 17.01 2.81 13.44
CA GLU A 55 16.91 1.47 14.10
C GLU A 55 16.03 0.33 13.53
N GLY A 56 15.04 0.56 12.66
CA GLY A 56 14.19 -0.48 12.08
C GLY A 56 14.68 -0.97 10.72
N ALA A 57 14.87 -2.29 10.58
CA ALA A 57 15.19 -2.88 9.28
C ALA A 57 14.02 -2.69 8.28
N ILE A 58 14.34 -2.42 6.99
CA ILE A 58 13.34 -2.36 5.90
C ILE A 58 12.50 -3.64 5.86
N PHE A 59 13.14 -4.78 6.11
CA PHE A 59 12.50 -6.06 6.33
C PHE A 59 12.67 -6.42 7.81
N PRO A 60 11.67 -6.20 8.69
CA PRO A 60 11.82 -6.38 10.13
C PRO A 60 12.16 -7.82 10.55
N THR A 61 11.83 -8.80 9.71
CA THR A 61 12.18 -10.22 9.91
C THR A 61 13.56 -10.60 9.40
N GLY A 62 14.21 -9.71 8.64
CA GLY A 62 15.43 -10.00 7.88
C GLY A 62 15.20 -10.78 6.58
N ASN A 63 13.97 -11.19 6.27
CA ASN A 63 13.63 -11.97 5.08
C ASN A 63 12.88 -11.11 4.05
N LEU A 64 13.12 -11.36 2.76
CA LEU A 64 12.29 -10.78 1.70
C LEU A 64 10.89 -11.41 1.65
N VAL A 65 10.80 -12.71 1.98
CA VAL A 65 9.56 -13.47 2.06
C VAL A 65 9.62 -14.33 3.31
N ASP A 66 8.60 -14.21 4.15
CA ASP A 66 8.32 -15.08 5.29
C ASP A 66 7.17 -16.05 4.94
N GLU A 67 7.10 -17.15 5.68
CA GLU A 67 5.93 -18.01 5.76
C GLU A 67 5.19 -17.67 7.05
N LEU A 68 3.93 -17.22 6.92
CA LEU A 68 3.05 -16.91 8.04
C LEU A 68 2.11 -18.08 8.27
N ASP A 69 2.25 -18.75 9.41
CA ASP A 69 1.28 -19.76 9.85
C ASP A 69 0.02 -19.08 10.36
N ILE A 70 -1.07 -19.23 9.60
CA ILE A 70 -2.39 -18.71 9.98
C ILE A 70 -3.30 -19.88 10.36
N PRO A 71 -3.79 -19.95 11.62
CA PRO A 71 -4.54 -21.09 12.12
C PRO A 71 -5.74 -21.50 11.27
N GLU A 72 -6.41 -20.54 10.63
CA GLU A 72 -7.65 -20.79 9.90
C GLU A 72 -7.46 -21.35 8.47
N PHE A 73 -6.30 -21.14 7.84
CA PHE A 73 -6.09 -21.51 6.43
C PHE A 73 -4.67 -22.02 6.08
N GLY A 74 -3.78 -22.14 7.07
CA GLY A 74 -2.45 -22.71 6.90
C GLY A 74 -1.37 -21.68 6.56
N PRO A 75 -0.19 -22.14 6.12
CA PRO A 75 0.94 -21.27 5.83
C PRO A 75 0.69 -20.41 4.59
N ILE A 76 0.98 -19.11 4.67
CA ILE A 76 0.93 -18.16 3.56
C ILE A 76 2.28 -17.49 3.38
N ARG A 77 2.73 -17.34 2.13
CA ARG A 77 3.93 -16.56 1.80
C ARG A 77 3.60 -15.07 1.84
N ALA A 78 4.38 -14.32 2.62
CA ALA A 78 4.18 -12.89 2.76
C ALA A 78 5.51 -12.12 2.73
N THR A 79 5.50 -10.93 2.14
CA THR A 79 6.57 -9.94 2.32
C THR A 79 6.15 -8.97 3.40
N LEU A 80 7.00 -8.83 4.42
CA LEU A 80 6.80 -7.91 5.54
C LEU A 80 7.78 -6.75 5.39
N ILE A 81 7.29 -5.55 5.11
CA ILE A 81 8.14 -4.39 4.80
C ILE A 81 7.77 -3.16 5.62
N ASN A 82 8.76 -2.43 6.11
CA ASN A 82 8.61 -1.13 6.77
C ASN A 82 9.19 -0.01 5.90
N ALA A 83 8.45 0.38 4.85
CA ALA A 83 8.79 1.49 3.97
C ALA A 83 7.56 2.38 3.76
N GLY A 84 7.61 3.63 4.22
CA GLY A 84 6.47 4.55 4.26
C GLY A 84 5.46 4.22 5.36
N ILE A 85 4.91 3.00 5.35
CA ILE A 85 4.08 2.44 6.43
C ILE A 85 4.31 0.91 6.52
N PRO A 86 4.38 0.31 7.72
CA PRO A 86 4.48 -1.14 7.84
C PRO A 86 3.38 -1.83 7.05
N THR A 87 3.76 -2.68 6.10
CA THR A 87 2.84 -3.31 5.14
C THR A 87 3.17 -4.79 4.95
N ILE A 88 2.12 -5.59 4.90
CA ILE A 88 2.14 -7.03 4.62
C ILE A 88 1.64 -7.22 3.20
N PHE A 89 2.44 -7.83 2.34
CA PHE A 89 2.05 -8.23 0.98
C PHE A 89 1.92 -9.74 0.89
N VAL A 90 0.79 -10.22 0.39
CA VAL A 90 0.57 -11.66 0.08
C VAL A 90 0.19 -11.82 -1.40
N ASN A 91 0.38 -13.02 -1.97
CA ASN A 91 -0.10 -13.25 -3.33
C ASN A 91 -1.63 -13.42 -3.32
N ALA A 92 -2.31 -12.86 -4.31
CA ALA A 92 -3.74 -13.01 -4.47
C ALA A 92 -4.15 -14.49 -4.61
N GLU A 93 -3.38 -15.27 -5.37
CA GLU A 93 -3.66 -16.69 -5.61
C GLU A 93 -3.60 -17.54 -4.33
N ASP A 94 -2.70 -17.21 -3.40
CA ASP A 94 -2.54 -17.92 -2.13
C ASP A 94 -3.76 -17.73 -1.20
N ILE A 95 -4.55 -16.68 -1.42
CA ILE A 95 -5.76 -16.36 -0.66
C ILE A 95 -7.05 -16.43 -1.51
N GLY A 96 -6.98 -17.06 -2.70
CA GLY A 96 -8.13 -17.33 -3.55
C GLY A 96 -8.69 -16.13 -4.32
N TYR A 97 -7.88 -15.09 -4.54
CA TYR A 97 -8.22 -13.90 -5.31
C TYR A 97 -7.42 -13.79 -6.61
N THR A 98 -7.93 -12.94 -7.50
CA THR A 98 -7.33 -12.65 -8.81
C THR A 98 -6.49 -11.37 -8.82
N GLY A 99 -6.70 -10.46 -7.86
CA GLY A 99 -6.12 -9.12 -7.85
C GLY A 99 -6.97 -8.07 -8.56
N THR A 100 -8.08 -8.47 -9.19
CA THR A 100 -8.97 -7.58 -9.96
C THR A 100 -10.22 -7.15 -9.20
N GLU A 101 -10.40 -7.64 -7.98
CA GLU A 101 -11.59 -7.42 -7.16
C GLU A 101 -11.84 -5.93 -6.88
N LEU A 102 -13.12 -5.58 -6.80
CA LEU A 102 -13.60 -4.25 -6.42
C LEU A 102 -14.12 -4.26 -4.97
N GLN A 103 -14.39 -3.06 -4.45
CA GLN A 103 -14.83 -2.87 -3.06
C GLN A 103 -16.04 -3.73 -2.71
N ASP A 104 -17.06 -3.79 -3.57
CA ASP A 104 -18.28 -4.54 -3.28
C ASP A 104 -18.06 -6.05 -3.13
N THR A 105 -17.05 -6.61 -3.82
CA THR A 105 -16.71 -8.03 -3.73
C THR A 105 -16.12 -8.39 -2.35
N ILE A 106 -15.34 -7.49 -1.74
CA ILE A 106 -14.62 -7.77 -0.50
C ILE A 106 -15.34 -7.17 0.71
N ASN A 107 -15.80 -5.91 0.62
CA ASN A 107 -16.39 -5.18 1.75
C ASN A 107 -17.75 -5.74 2.17
N ASN A 108 -18.38 -6.55 1.33
CA ASN A 108 -19.65 -7.22 1.63
C ASN A 108 -19.49 -8.72 1.96
N ASP A 109 -18.26 -9.26 2.00
CA ASP A 109 -18.00 -10.63 2.46
C ASP A 109 -17.32 -10.61 3.84
N PRO A 110 -18.07 -10.82 4.94
CA PRO A 110 -17.50 -10.85 6.30
C PRO A 110 -16.39 -11.88 6.48
N ARG A 111 -16.39 -12.98 5.71
CA ARG A 111 -15.34 -14.01 5.79
C ARG A 111 -14.04 -13.51 5.17
N ALA A 112 -14.13 -12.77 4.07
CA ALA A 112 -12.97 -12.11 3.46
C ALA A 112 -12.35 -11.12 4.44
N LEU A 113 -13.17 -10.27 5.07
CA LEU A 113 -12.69 -9.27 6.02
C LEU A 113 -12.02 -9.93 7.24
N ALA A 114 -12.61 -11.01 7.77
CA ALA A 114 -12.01 -11.79 8.85
C ALA A 114 -10.69 -12.44 8.46
N MET A 115 -10.59 -13.00 7.24
CA MET A 115 -9.35 -13.57 6.71
C MET A 115 -8.24 -12.53 6.62
N PHE A 116 -8.52 -11.36 6.05
CA PHE A 116 -7.53 -10.28 5.95
C PHE A 116 -7.10 -9.76 7.32
N GLU A 117 -8.02 -9.68 8.30
CA GLU A 117 -7.67 -9.25 9.66
C GLU A 117 -6.82 -10.30 10.39
N SER A 118 -7.09 -11.59 10.18
CA SER A 118 -6.25 -12.68 10.72
C SER A 118 -4.82 -12.58 10.18
N ILE A 119 -4.65 -12.51 8.85
CA ILE A 119 -3.32 -12.34 8.23
C ILE A 119 -2.62 -11.08 8.74
N ARG A 120 -3.35 -9.95 8.83
CA ARG A 120 -2.79 -8.68 9.30
C ARG A 120 -2.28 -8.79 10.74
N SER A 121 -3.06 -9.41 11.61
CA SER A 121 -2.72 -9.53 13.04
C SER A 121 -1.54 -10.47 13.26
N HIS A 122 -1.50 -11.61 12.56
CA HIS A 122 -0.34 -12.52 12.59
C HIS A 122 0.92 -11.88 11.99
N GLY A 123 0.79 -11.15 10.88
CA GLY A 123 1.89 -10.38 10.32
C GLY A 123 2.38 -9.27 11.26
N ALA A 124 1.49 -8.61 12.01
CA ALA A 124 1.85 -7.60 13.00
C ALA A 124 2.73 -8.16 14.12
N VAL A 125 2.36 -9.34 14.64
CA VAL A 125 3.18 -10.08 15.63
C VAL A 125 4.52 -10.45 15.01
N ARG A 126 4.53 -11.00 13.79
CA ARG A 126 5.75 -11.41 13.10
C ARG A 126 6.71 -10.25 12.82
N MET A 127 6.17 -9.06 12.57
CA MET A 127 6.94 -7.81 12.40
C MET A 127 7.41 -7.20 13.73
N GLY A 128 7.01 -7.76 14.89
CA GLY A 128 7.35 -7.22 16.21
C GLY A 128 6.62 -5.93 16.57
N LEU A 129 5.49 -5.63 15.90
CA LEU A 129 4.72 -4.39 16.13
C LEU A 129 3.75 -4.49 17.32
N VAL A 130 3.40 -5.72 17.69
CA VAL A 130 2.53 -6.10 18.81
C VAL A 130 3.02 -7.42 19.40
N GLU A 131 2.71 -7.69 20.68
CA GLU A 131 3.15 -8.90 21.37
C GLU A 131 2.26 -10.12 21.06
N SER A 132 0.96 -9.90 20.83
CA SER A 132 -0.01 -10.94 20.52
C SER A 132 -1.03 -10.53 19.45
N VAL A 133 -1.72 -11.51 18.88
CA VAL A 133 -2.82 -11.29 17.92
C VAL A 133 -3.94 -10.46 18.55
N ALA A 134 -4.24 -10.66 19.84
CA ALA A 134 -5.26 -9.89 20.55
C ALA A 134 -4.89 -8.40 20.66
N ASP A 135 -3.61 -8.07 20.79
CA ASP A 135 -3.14 -6.68 20.86
C ASP A 135 -3.29 -5.95 19.51
N ALA A 136 -3.32 -6.70 18.40
CA ALA A 136 -3.50 -6.14 17.07
C ALA A 136 -4.88 -5.46 16.90
N GLU A 137 -5.91 -5.89 17.64
CA GLU A 137 -7.25 -5.28 17.63
C GLU A 137 -7.20 -3.79 18.02
N ASN A 138 -6.34 -3.45 18.99
CA ASN A 138 -6.13 -2.08 19.46
C ASN A 138 -5.23 -1.26 18.50
N ARG A 139 -4.69 -1.88 17.45
CA ARG A 139 -3.75 -1.28 16.50
C ARG A 139 -4.20 -1.49 15.05
N GLN A 140 -5.39 -0.98 14.71
CA GLN A 140 -5.97 -1.09 13.37
C GLN A 140 -5.19 -0.32 12.28
N HIS A 141 -4.43 0.71 12.65
CA HIS A 141 -3.77 1.59 11.67
C HIS A 141 -2.50 0.98 11.07
N THR A 142 -1.75 0.16 11.80
CA THR A 142 -0.49 -0.46 11.35
C THR A 142 -0.32 -1.86 11.95
N PRO A 143 0.21 -2.84 11.21
CA PRO A 143 0.57 -2.77 9.80
C PRO A 143 -0.67 -2.75 8.90
N LYS A 144 -0.45 -2.40 7.65
CA LYS A 144 -1.41 -2.54 6.57
C LYS A 144 -1.29 -3.91 5.92
N ILE A 145 -2.34 -4.34 5.25
CA ILE A 145 -2.32 -5.56 4.45
C ILE A 145 -2.74 -5.25 3.02
N ALA A 146 -2.01 -5.81 2.07
CA ALA A 146 -2.31 -5.75 0.65
C ALA A 146 -2.05 -7.12 0.02
N TYR A 147 -2.74 -7.40 -1.07
CA TYR A 147 -2.46 -8.57 -1.91
C TYR A 147 -2.06 -8.13 -3.31
N VAL A 148 -1.20 -8.95 -3.92
CA VAL A 148 -0.60 -8.68 -5.22
C VAL A 148 -0.89 -9.78 -6.22
N ALA A 149 -1.06 -9.40 -7.48
CA ALA A 149 -1.22 -10.33 -8.59
C ALA A 149 -0.49 -9.85 -9.84
N LYS A 150 -0.26 -10.78 -10.77
CA LYS A 150 0.25 -10.45 -12.10
C LYS A 150 -0.71 -9.49 -12.82
N PRO A 151 -0.22 -8.71 -13.79
CA PRO A 151 -1.07 -7.90 -14.65
C PRO A 151 -2.21 -8.72 -15.26
N SER A 152 -3.42 -8.16 -15.18
CA SER A 152 -4.61 -8.71 -15.81
C SER A 152 -5.53 -7.57 -16.23
N ASP A 153 -6.30 -7.79 -17.28
CA ASP A 153 -7.36 -6.87 -17.68
C ASP A 153 -8.41 -6.80 -16.56
N TYR A 154 -8.91 -5.60 -16.27
CA TYR A 154 -10.03 -5.42 -15.34
C TYR A 154 -10.83 -4.14 -15.64
N MET A 155 -12.04 -4.09 -15.12
CA MET A 155 -12.88 -2.89 -15.13
C MET A 155 -12.72 -2.15 -13.81
N ALA A 156 -12.25 -0.90 -13.84
CA ALA A 156 -12.15 -0.07 -12.65
C ALA A 156 -13.55 0.34 -12.14
N ALA A 157 -13.65 0.75 -10.88
CA ALA A 157 -14.91 1.23 -10.29
C ALA A 157 -15.51 2.44 -11.04
N SER A 158 -14.69 3.20 -11.77
CA SER A 158 -15.12 4.30 -12.64
C SER A 158 -15.75 3.83 -13.97
N GLY A 159 -15.72 2.54 -14.28
CA GLY A 159 -16.09 1.99 -15.59
C GLY A 159 -15.00 2.12 -16.66
N LYS A 160 -13.78 2.53 -16.28
CA LYS A 160 -12.61 2.53 -17.17
C LYS A 160 -12.03 1.13 -17.31
N GLN A 161 -11.87 0.68 -18.56
CA GLN A 161 -11.13 -0.56 -18.84
C GLN A 161 -9.63 -0.32 -18.62
N VAL A 162 -9.00 -1.17 -17.81
CA VAL A 162 -7.56 -1.21 -17.64
C VAL A 162 -7.03 -2.47 -18.31
N CYS A 163 -6.10 -2.30 -19.25
CA CYS A 163 -5.46 -3.40 -19.96
C CYS A 163 -4.22 -3.87 -19.18
N ALA A 164 -3.97 -5.17 -19.15
CA ALA A 164 -2.82 -5.80 -18.50
C ALA A 164 -1.49 -5.18 -18.99
N ASN A 165 -1.39 -4.81 -20.26
CA ASN A 165 -0.19 -4.20 -20.83
C ASN A 165 0.09 -2.76 -20.34
N ASN A 166 -0.84 -2.13 -19.62
CA ASN A 166 -0.69 -0.79 -19.07
C ASN A 166 -0.30 -0.79 -17.59
N VAL A 167 -0.12 -1.98 -16.98
CA VAL A 167 0.22 -2.13 -15.56
C VAL A 167 1.28 -3.21 -15.38
N ASP A 168 2.22 -2.99 -14.45
CA ASP A 168 3.28 -3.98 -14.16
C ASP A 168 2.85 -5.01 -13.10
N ILE A 169 1.92 -4.63 -12.22
CA ILE A 169 1.43 -5.44 -11.11
C ILE A 169 0.05 -4.93 -10.67
N LEU A 170 -0.81 -5.84 -10.21
CA LEU A 170 -2.05 -5.48 -9.54
C LEU A 170 -1.82 -5.49 -8.03
N VAL A 171 -2.21 -4.42 -7.36
CA VAL A 171 -2.13 -4.32 -5.89
C VAL A 171 -3.47 -3.84 -5.35
N ARG A 172 -3.92 -4.47 -4.27
CA ARG A 172 -5.15 -4.14 -3.56
C ARG A 172 -4.87 -4.07 -2.07
N GLY A 173 -5.07 -2.89 -1.48
CA GLY A 173 -4.77 -2.63 -0.07
C GLY A 173 -6.04 -2.51 0.77
N LEU A 174 -5.98 -3.04 2.00
CA LEU A 174 -7.00 -2.83 3.01
C LEU A 174 -6.54 -1.82 4.06
N SER A 175 -7.48 -1.00 4.52
CA SER A 175 -7.27 -0.07 5.62
C SER A 175 -8.53 -0.02 6.47
N MET A 176 -8.37 -0.06 7.80
CA MET A 176 -9.49 -0.06 8.75
C MET A 176 -10.49 -1.19 8.46
N GLY A 177 -9.98 -2.39 8.14
CA GLY A 177 -10.80 -3.57 7.87
C GLY A 177 -11.62 -3.52 6.58
N LYS A 178 -11.34 -2.60 5.65
CA LYS A 178 -12.03 -2.52 4.35
C LYS A 178 -11.07 -2.35 3.20
N LEU A 179 -11.45 -2.86 2.03
CA LEU A 179 -10.77 -2.60 0.78
C LEU A 179 -10.83 -1.10 0.45
N HIS A 180 -9.67 -0.51 0.22
CA HIS A 180 -9.56 0.90 -0.14
C HIS A 180 -10.06 1.13 -1.58
N HIS A 181 -10.70 2.28 -1.84
CA HIS A 181 -11.30 2.60 -3.15
C HIS A 181 -10.24 2.87 -4.24
N ALA A 182 -9.04 3.22 -3.81
CA ALA A 182 -7.83 3.43 -4.62
C ALA A 182 -6.61 2.88 -3.84
N MET A 183 -5.42 3.46 -4.00
CA MET A 183 -4.26 3.16 -3.15
C MET A 183 -3.86 4.40 -2.33
N PRO A 184 -3.75 4.33 -0.99
CA PRO A 184 -3.20 5.45 -0.22
C PRO A 184 -1.75 5.73 -0.64
N GLY A 185 -1.35 7.01 -0.74
CA GLY A 185 -0.01 7.38 -1.22
C GLY A 185 1.15 6.76 -0.42
N THR A 186 0.99 6.50 0.88
CA THR A 186 1.99 5.80 1.70
C THR A 186 2.11 4.31 1.37
N PHE A 187 1.03 3.67 0.91
CA PHE A 187 1.09 2.29 0.40
C PHE A 187 1.81 2.22 -0.93
N ALA A 188 1.71 3.24 -1.78
CA ALA A 188 2.34 3.24 -3.10
C ALA A 188 3.89 3.23 -3.02
N VAL A 189 4.45 3.64 -1.88
CA VAL A 189 5.91 3.65 -1.67
C VAL A 189 6.45 2.26 -1.36
N ALA A 190 5.70 1.43 -0.64
CA ALA A 190 6.19 0.12 -0.19
C ALA A 190 6.50 -0.87 -1.34
N PRO A 191 5.69 -0.99 -2.42
CA PRO A 191 6.00 -1.83 -3.57
C PRO A 191 7.25 -1.39 -4.35
N LEU A 192 7.64 -0.11 -4.27
CA LEU A 192 8.78 0.43 -5.03
C LEU A 192 10.14 0.06 -4.41
N GLY A 193 10.17 -0.39 -3.14
CA GLY A 193 11.39 -0.72 -2.42
C GLY A 193 12.32 0.48 -2.20
N PRO A 194 13.49 0.29 -1.57
CA PRO A 194 14.52 1.32 -1.55
C PRO A 194 15.00 1.61 -2.98
N PRO A 195 15.43 2.86 -3.30
CA PRO A 195 16.04 3.14 -4.58
C PRO A 195 17.24 2.22 -4.76
N LEU A 196 17.23 1.40 -5.82
CA LEU A 196 18.39 0.62 -6.24
C LEU A 196 19.54 1.61 -6.45
N SER A 197 20.54 1.57 -5.58
CA SER A 197 21.81 2.22 -5.84
C SER A 197 22.37 1.60 -7.11
N ARG A 198 22.25 2.30 -8.23
CA ARG A 198 23.11 2.06 -9.39
C ARG A 198 24.53 2.41 -8.96
N GLU A 199 25.22 1.44 -8.40
CA GLU A 199 26.69 1.48 -8.38
C GLU A 199 27.16 1.49 -9.83
N ARG A 200 28.05 2.43 -10.13
CA ARG A 200 28.77 2.55 -11.40
C ARG A 200 29.95 1.62 -11.41
#